data_AF-A0A921H632-F1
#
_entry.id   AF-A0A921H632-F1
#
_cell.length_a   1.000
_cell.length_b   1.000
_cell.length_c   1.000
_cell.angle_alpha   90.00
_cell.angle_beta   90.00
_cell.angle_gamma   90.00
#
_symmetry.space_group_name_H-M   'P 1'
#
loop_
_entity.id
_entity.type
_entity.pdbx_description
1 polymer ?
#
loop_
_entity_poly.entity_id
_entity_poly.type
_entity_poly.pdbx_seq_one_letter_code
_entity_poly.pdbx_strand_id
1 'polypeptide(L)'
;MNYDIPESVDELFANGERSYSIIDYTIPPMDNIQSMEFFLDQVGIEDKDIVEADGTQVYLKHEKYSYQMCIDAGGLGDFYSHGYDVSIYKE
;
A
#
# COMPACT_ATOMS: atom_id res chain seq x y z
N MET A 1 0.76 10.45 15.32
CA MET A 1 1.04 9.88 14.00
C MET A 1 2.14 8.85 14.15
N ASN A 2 1.89 7.63 13.67
CA ASN A 2 2.87 6.57 13.53
C ASN A 2 2.68 5.94 12.15
N TYR A 3 3.68 6.11 11.28
CA TYR A 3 3.64 5.69 9.89
C TYR A 3 4.78 4.68 9.73
N ASP A 4 4.42 3.40 9.67
CA ASP A 4 5.32 2.31 9.31
C ASP A 4 4.99 1.93 7.87
N ILE A 5 5.51 2.72 6.93
CA ILE A 5 5.32 2.61 5.48
C ILE A 5 6.66 2.82 4.79
N PRO A 6 6.88 2.31 3.56
CA PRO A 6 8.11 2.57 2.82
C PRO A 6 8.18 4.03 2.36
N GLU A 7 9.39 4.58 2.25
CA GLU A 7 9.61 5.97 1.82
C GLU A 7 9.58 6.12 0.28
N SER A 8 9.54 5.02 -0.47
CA SER A 8 9.49 5.01 -1.93
C SER A 8 9.01 3.68 -2.51
N VAL A 9 8.60 3.70 -3.79
CA VAL A 9 8.30 2.49 -4.57
C VAL A 9 9.48 1.52 -4.62
N ASP A 10 10.71 2.04 -4.76
CA ASP A 10 11.93 1.23 -4.76
C ASP A 10 12.10 0.48 -3.43
N GLU A 11 11.87 1.15 -2.30
CA GLU A 11 11.95 0.55 -0.98
C GLU A 11 10.83 -0.47 -0.74
N LEU A 12 9.60 -0.17 -1.19
CA LEU A 12 8.47 -1.07 -1.13
C LEU A 12 8.81 -2.42 -1.78
N PHE A 13 9.30 -2.40 -3.02
CA PHE A 13 9.71 -3.63 -3.74
C PHE A 13 10.96 -4.29 -3.12
N ALA A 14 11.92 -3.51 -2.63
CA ALA A 14 13.11 -4.07 -1.98
C ALA A 14 12.78 -4.83 -0.69
N ASN A 15 11.77 -4.38 0.06
CA ASN A 15 11.31 -5.02 1.28
C ASN A 15 10.52 -6.32 1.03
N GLY A 16 9.97 -6.52 -0.16
CA GLY A 16 9.23 -7.73 -0.54
C GLY A 16 7.92 -7.89 0.25
N GLU A 17 7.66 -9.10 0.74
CA GLU A 17 6.45 -9.39 1.52
C GLU A 17 6.56 -8.82 2.94
N ARG A 18 5.67 -7.89 3.28
CA ARG A 18 5.68 -7.18 4.56
C ARG A 18 4.32 -6.57 4.87
N SER A 19 3.99 -6.42 6.15
CA SER A 19 2.85 -5.62 6.57
C SER A 19 3.30 -4.21 6.95
N TYR A 20 2.48 -3.22 6.60
CA TYR A 20 2.67 -1.80 6.90
C TYR A 20 1.45 -1.27 7.66
N SER A 21 1.61 -0.11 8.32
CA SER A 21 0.50 0.53 9.02
C SER A 21 0.62 2.05 9.10
N ILE A 22 -0.54 2.71 9.10
CA ILE A 22 -0.67 4.14 9.36
C ILE A 22 -1.64 4.31 10.52
N ILE A 23 -1.18 4.93 11.62
CA ILE A 23 -1.99 5.27 12.78
C ILE A 23 -1.94 6.78 12.99
N ASP A 24 -3.02 7.47 12.65
CA ASP A 24 -3.12 8.91 12.75
C ASP A 24 -4.52 9.40 13.10
N TYR A 25 -4.68 9.89 14.33
CA TYR A 25 -5.95 10.46 14.81
C TYR A 25 -6.14 11.93 14.41
N THR A 26 -5.18 12.52 13.68
CA THR A 26 -5.25 13.93 13.24
C THR A 26 -5.78 14.09 11.83
N ILE A 27 -5.80 13.02 11.03
CA ILE A 27 -6.39 13.00 9.70
C ILE A 27 -7.89 12.68 9.77
N PRO A 28 -8.69 13.09 8.77
CA PRO A 28 -10.08 12.68 8.68
C PRO A 28 -10.22 11.15 8.66
N PRO A 29 -11.32 10.60 9.23
CA PRO A 29 -11.69 9.20 9.05
C PRO A 29 -11.65 8.77 7.59
N MET A 30 -11.01 7.63 7.32
CA MET A 30 -10.96 7.04 5.98
C MET A 30 -11.59 5.64 5.99
N ASP A 31 -12.26 5.29 4.90
CA ASP A 31 -12.54 3.89 4.60
C ASP A 31 -11.30 3.20 3.98
N ASN A 32 -11.37 1.90 3.75
CA ASN A 32 -10.23 1.12 3.25
C ASN A 32 -9.79 1.54 1.84
N ILE A 33 -10.69 2.09 1.01
CA ILE A 33 -10.36 2.56 -0.34
C ILE A 33 -9.60 3.88 -0.24
N GLN A 34 -10.14 4.83 0.53
CA GLN A 34 -9.49 6.12 0.80
C GLN A 34 -8.13 5.93 1.47
N SER A 35 -8.04 4.97 2.37
CA SER A 35 -6.80 4.58 3.04
C SER A 35 -5.77 3.98 2.10
N MET A 36 -6.20 3.16 1.12
CA MET A 36 -5.32 2.65 0.06
C MET A 36 -4.77 3.81 -0.79
N GLU A 37 -5.64 4.71 -1.25
CA GLU A 37 -5.23 5.89 -2.02
C GLU A 37 -4.20 6.74 -1.25
N PHE A 38 -4.44 6.94 0.05
CA PHE A 38 -3.50 7.65 0.92
C PHE A 38 -2.15 6.95 1.03
N PHE A 39 -2.13 5.62 1.22
CA PHE A 39 -0.89 4.85 1.27
C PHE A 39 -0.09 4.99 -0.03
N LEU A 40 -0.74 4.84 -1.19
CA LEU A 40 -0.08 4.95 -2.50
C LEU A 40 0.54 6.33 -2.72
N ASP A 41 -0.16 7.41 -2.32
CA ASP A 41 0.34 8.78 -2.39
C ASP A 41 1.57 8.98 -1.50
N GLN A 42 1.54 8.49 -0.26
CA GLN A 42 2.67 8.62 0.67
C GLN A 42 3.93 7.88 0.19
N VAL A 43 3.76 6.72 -0.45
CA VAL A 43 4.87 5.93 -1.02
C VAL A 43 5.34 6.50 -2.37
N GLY A 44 4.55 7.37 -3.00
CA GLY A 44 4.84 7.96 -4.31
C GLY A 44 4.61 6.99 -5.47
N ILE A 45 3.58 6.14 -5.38
CA ILE A 45 3.18 5.23 -6.46
C ILE A 45 2.48 6.02 -7.56
N GLU A 46 2.93 5.87 -8.80
CA GLU A 46 2.31 6.51 -9.96
C GLU A 46 1.43 5.53 -10.74
N ASP A 47 0.48 6.04 -11.54
CA ASP A 47 -0.42 5.22 -12.38
C ASP A 47 0.32 4.21 -13.28
N LYS A 48 1.57 4.54 -13.68
CA LYS A 48 2.41 3.65 -14.51
C LYS A 48 2.83 2.37 -13.79
N ASP A 49 2.92 2.42 -12.45
CA ASP A 49 3.32 1.34 -11.58
C ASP A 49 2.12 0.45 -11.23
N ILE A 50 0.89 0.94 -11.41
CA ILE A 50 -0.35 0.21 -11.15
C ILE A 50 -0.71 -0.69 -12.35
N VAL A 51 -0.90 -1.97 -12.09
CA VAL A 51 -1.41 -2.96 -13.05
C VAL A 51 -2.93 -3.03 -12.98
N GLU A 52 -3.46 -3.10 -11.76
CA GLU A 52 -4.88 -3.22 -11.47
C GLU A 52 -5.17 -2.63 -10.10
N ALA A 53 -6.30 -1.95 -9.96
CA ALA A 53 -6.80 -1.44 -8.68
C ALA A 53 -8.25 -1.91 -8.50
N ASP A 54 -8.48 -2.79 -7.53
CA ASP A 54 -9.77 -3.40 -7.20
C ASP A 54 -10.20 -2.99 -5.78
N GLY A 55 -10.50 -1.70 -5.62
CA GLY A 55 -10.97 -1.12 -4.36
C GLY A 55 -9.93 -1.18 -3.24
N THR A 56 -9.98 -2.23 -2.42
CA THR A 56 -9.06 -2.42 -1.29
C THR A 56 -7.80 -3.20 -1.64
N GLN A 57 -7.68 -3.69 -2.88
CA GLN A 57 -6.49 -4.37 -3.36
C GLN A 57 -5.90 -3.65 -4.56
N VAL A 58 -4.57 -3.47 -4.56
CA VAL A 58 -3.85 -2.83 -5.66
C VAL A 58 -2.67 -3.70 -6.06
N TYR A 59 -2.58 -3.98 -7.36
CA TYR A 59 -1.52 -4.75 -7.97
C TYR A 59 -0.53 -3.81 -8.64
N LEU A 60 0.74 -3.96 -8.29
CA LEU A 60 1.83 -3.09 -8.72
C LEU A 60 2.87 -3.87 -9.51
N LYS A 61 3.57 -3.17 -10.39
CA LYS A 61 4.78 -3.62 -11.07
C LYS A 61 5.87 -2.58 -10.90
N HIS A 62 7.12 -3.02 -11.03
CA HIS A 62 8.26 -2.14 -11.03
C HIS A 62 9.30 -2.61 -12.05
N GLU A 63 9.90 -1.70 -12.81
CA GLU A 63 10.79 -2.04 -13.94
C GLU A 63 12.01 -2.89 -13.55
N LYS A 64 12.45 -2.80 -12.29
CA LYS A 64 13.61 -3.54 -11.76
C LYS A 64 13.29 -4.97 -11.32
N TYR A 65 12.02 -5.35 -11.27
CA TYR A 65 11.57 -6.62 -10.72
C TYR A 65 10.72 -7.39 -11.74
N SER A 66 10.84 -8.72 -11.75
CA SER A 66 10.10 -9.59 -12.65
C SER A 66 8.72 -10.00 -12.14
N TYR A 67 8.44 -9.75 -10.86
CA TYR A 67 7.19 -10.11 -10.20
C TYR A 67 6.28 -8.89 -10.03
N GLN A 68 4.99 -9.14 -9.82
CA GLN A 68 4.05 -8.11 -9.36
C GLN A 68 3.87 -8.19 -7.85
N MET A 69 3.42 -7.10 -7.25
CA MET A 69 3.17 -7.00 -5.83
C MET A 69 1.69 -6.68 -5.61
N CYS A 70 1.04 -7.35 -4.67
CA CYS A 70 -0.32 -7.03 -4.25
C CYS A 70 -0.27 -6.36 -2.88
N ILE A 71 -0.89 -5.20 -2.78
CA ILE A 71 -1.15 -4.50 -1.51
C ILE A 71 -2.63 -4.70 -1.18
N ASP A 72 -2.93 -5.23 0.00
CA ASP A 72 -4.28 -5.41 0.49
C ASP A 72 -4.53 -4.53 1.73
N ALA A 73 -5.46 -3.57 1.62
CA ALA A 73 -5.93 -2.71 2.71
C ALA A 73 -7.21 -3.24 3.38
N GLY A 74 -7.65 -4.46 3.05
CA GLY A 74 -8.86 -5.11 3.54
C GLY A 74 -8.76 -5.66 4.98
N GLY A 75 -7.59 -5.55 5.63
CA GLY A 75 -7.35 -5.98 7.01
C GLY A 75 -8.15 -5.19 8.07
N LEU A 76 -8.07 -5.65 9.33
CA LEU A 76 -8.76 -5.08 10.51
C LEU A 76 -8.21 -3.68 10.86
N GLY A 77 -8.60 -2.67 10.09
CA GLY A 77 -8.43 -1.26 10.44
C GLY A 77 -9.61 -0.69 11.21
N ASP A 78 -9.39 0.39 11.95
CA ASP A 78 -10.44 1.31 12.38
C ASP A 78 -10.40 2.58 11.52
N PHE A 79 -11.26 3.56 11.79
CA PHE A 79 -11.32 4.80 11.00
C PHE A 79 -10.03 5.65 11.00
N TYR A 80 -9.09 5.39 11.92
CA TYR A 80 -7.86 6.18 12.14
C TYR A 80 -6.59 5.33 12.13
N SER A 81 -6.73 4.01 11.97
CA SER A 81 -5.67 3.02 11.99
C SER A 81 -5.89 2.05 10.85
N HIS A 82 -4.98 2.06 9.88
CA HIS A 82 -5.06 1.22 8.69
C HIS A 82 -3.83 0.33 8.58
N GLY A 83 -4.06 -0.92 8.21
CA GLY A 83 -3.01 -1.90 7.93
C GLY A 83 -3.02 -2.27 6.46
N TYR A 84 -1.84 -2.57 5.93
CA TYR A 84 -1.63 -2.93 4.53
C TYR A 84 -0.76 -4.17 4.48
N ASP A 85 -1.29 -5.25 3.94
CA ASP A 85 -0.54 -6.49 3.76
C ASP A 85 0.01 -6.55 2.34
N VAL A 86 1.33 -6.67 2.23
CA VAL A 86 2.04 -6.73 0.95
C VAL A 86 2.49 -8.14 0.69
N SER A 87 2.14 -8.66 -0.48
CA SER A 87 2.49 -10.01 -0.94
C SER A 87 3.04 -9.98 -2.35
N ILE A 88 3.90 -10.94 -2.70
CA ILE A 88 4.39 -11.09 -4.06
C ILE A 88 3.34 -11.86 -4.86
N TYR A 89 2.81 -11.24 -5.91
CA TYR A 89 1.79 -11.79 -6.79
C TYR A 89 2.39 -12.12 -8.16
N LYS A 90 2.55 -13.42 -8.46
CA LYS A 90 2.99 -14.01 -9.74
C LYS A 90 4.32 -13.50 -10.35
N GLU A 91 5.13 -14.48 -10.80
CA GLU A 91 6.13 -14.33 -11.88
C GLU A 91 5.49 -14.43 -13.27
#